data_AF-A0A3C0YEJ1-F1
#
_entry.id   AF-A0A3C0YEJ1-F1
#
_cell.length_a   1.000
_cell.length_b   1.000
_cell.length_c   1.000
_cell.angle_alpha   90.00
_cell.angle_beta   90.00
_cell.angle_gamma   90.00
#
_symmetry.space_group_name_H-M   'P 1'
#
loop_
_entity.id
_entity.type
_entity.pdbx_description
1 polymer ?
#
loop_
_entity_poly.entity_id
_entity_poly.type
_entity_poly.pdbx_seq_one_letter_code
_entity_poly.pdbx_strand_id
1 'polypeptide(L)'
;MNAPTTLEELNVFADDAKHDEARIREIPYNYTSFSDREVVIRLLGARAWDLLNLLRDERRTGRSARMLYEVLGDVWVVQRNPYLQDDLLDNPKRRKLLVDALQHRLT
;
A
#
# COMPACT_ATOMS: atom_id res chain seq x y z
N MET A 1 8.89 6.96 37.29
CA MET A 1 9.32 5.55 37.23
C MET A 1 9.46 5.19 35.76
N ASN A 2 10.64 5.39 35.19
CA ASN A 2 10.95 4.91 33.83
C ASN A 2 11.45 3.48 34.01
N ALA A 3 10.61 2.49 33.69
CA ALA A 3 11.06 1.11 33.64
C ALA A 3 12.17 1.03 32.58
N PRO A 4 13.34 0.45 32.88
CA PRO A 4 14.38 0.24 31.89
C PRO A 4 13.87 -0.81 30.90
N THR A 5 13.50 -0.39 29.70
CA THR A 5 13.18 -1.30 28.61
C THR A 5 14.42 -2.15 28.33
N THR A 6 14.29 -3.46 28.48
CA THR A 6 15.42 -4.38 28.34
C THR A 6 15.69 -4.67 26.87
N LEU A 7 16.95 -4.96 26.52
CA LEU A 7 17.34 -5.37 25.15
C LEU A 7 16.56 -6.60 24.66
N GLU A 8 16.08 -7.44 25.57
CA GLU A 8 15.22 -8.59 25.28
C GLU A 8 13.84 -8.16 24.78
N GLU A 9 13.23 -7.14 25.38
CA GLU A 9 11.94 -6.59 24.91
C GLU A 9 12.05 -5.98 23.52
N LEU A 10 13.14 -5.27 23.23
CA LEU A 10 13.44 -4.74 21.88
C LEU A 10 13.60 -5.87 20.85
N ASN A 11 14.21 -7.00 21.24
CA ASN A 11 14.37 -8.17 20.37
C ASN A 11 13.05 -8.91 20.13
N VAL A 12 12.11 -8.93 21.08
CA VAL A 12 10.77 -9.51 20.87
C VAL A 12 10.01 -8.72 19.78
N PHE A 13 10.07 -7.39 19.79
CA PHE A 13 9.51 -6.57 18.70
C PHE A 13 10.25 -6.75 17.37
N ALA A 14 11.54 -7.10 17.41
CA ALA A 14 12.36 -7.34 16.22
C ALA A 14 12.17 -8.76 15.63
N ASP A 15 11.84 -9.76 16.43
CA ASP A 15 11.60 -11.14 15.97
C ASP A 15 10.20 -11.31 15.34
N ASP A 16 9.21 -10.49 15.73
CA ASP A 16 7.97 -10.31 14.96
C ASP A 16 8.24 -9.66 13.59
N ALA A 17 9.23 -8.75 13.50
CA ALA A 17 9.65 -8.15 12.24
C ALA A 17 10.50 -9.08 11.36
N LYS A 18 11.03 -10.19 11.89
CA LYS A 18 11.83 -11.17 11.15
C LYS A 18 11.02 -12.32 10.53
N HIS A 19 9.74 -12.47 10.87
CA HIS A 19 8.88 -13.51 10.27
C HIS A 19 8.23 -13.12 8.94
N ASP A 20 8.46 -11.90 8.44
CA ASP A 20 8.25 -11.60 7.03
C ASP A 20 9.55 -11.89 6.28
N GLU A 21 9.77 -13.15 5.91
CA GLU A 21 10.68 -13.54 4.83
C GLU A 21 10.50 -12.56 3.66
N ALA A 22 11.40 -11.57 3.55
CA ALA A 22 11.52 -10.59 2.47
C ALA A 22 10.29 -10.50 1.55
N ARG A 23 9.10 -10.19 2.09
CA ARG A 23 7.89 -10.13 1.30
C ARG A 23 8.04 -8.90 0.42
N ILE A 24 8.39 -9.12 -0.83
CA ILE A 24 8.51 -8.08 -1.84
C ILE A 24 7.14 -7.41 -1.91
N ARG A 25 7.02 -6.20 -1.35
CA ARG A 25 5.79 -5.41 -1.44
C ARG A 25 5.46 -5.14 -2.90
N GLU A 26 4.19 -5.31 -3.25
CA GLU A 26 3.65 -5.02 -4.58
C GLU A 26 3.14 -3.58 -4.68
N ILE A 27 2.68 -2.98 -3.56
CA ILE A 27 2.32 -1.56 -3.53
C ILE A 27 3.58 -0.70 -3.55
N PRO A 28 3.71 0.24 -4.50
CA PRO A 28 4.83 1.16 -4.51
C PRO A 28 4.70 2.09 -3.30
N TYR A 29 5.88 2.44 -2.78
CA TYR A 29 6.05 3.43 -1.73
C TYR A 29 5.73 2.93 -0.30
N ASN A 30 6.75 2.94 0.56
CA ASN A 30 6.61 2.56 1.96
C ASN A 30 6.25 3.77 2.83
N TYR A 31 4.97 4.16 2.82
CA TYR A 31 4.48 5.35 3.53
C TYR A 31 3.75 5.01 4.84
N THR A 32 3.54 3.73 5.14
CA THR A 32 2.90 3.25 6.37
C THR A 32 3.39 1.85 6.75
N SER A 33 3.28 1.48 8.02
CA SER A 33 3.50 0.11 8.52
C SER A 33 2.46 -0.90 8.01
N PHE A 34 1.39 -0.45 7.36
CA PHE A 34 0.38 -1.35 6.78
C PHE A 34 0.96 -2.20 5.65
N SER A 35 0.61 -3.48 5.68
CA SER A 35 0.84 -4.44 4.61
C SER A 35 -0.05 -4.19 3.38
N ASP A 36 0.33 -4.74 2.22
CA ASP A 36 -0.47 -4.65 1.00
C ASP A 36 -1.90 -5.19 1.21
N ARG A 37 -2.02 -6.28 1.95
CA ARG A 37 -3.31 -6.84 2.39
C ARG A 37 -4.15 -5.82 3.14
N GLU A 38 -3.55 -5.16 4.12
CA GLU A 38 -4.24 -4.18 4.96
C GLU A 38 -4.67 -2.93 4.18
N VAL A 39 -3.86 -2.50 3.21
CA VAL A 39 -4.20 -1.39 2.31
C VAL A 39 -5.35 -1.79 1.40
N VAL A 40 -5.28 -2.94 0.73
CA VAL A 40 -6.34 -3.45 -0.15
C VAL A 40 -7.66 -3.60 0.60
N ILE A 41 -7.65 -4.20 1.79
CA ILE A 41 -8.87 -4.40 2.59
C ILE A 41 -9.49 -3.06 3.00
N ARG A 42 -8.69 -2.06 3.35
CA ARG A 42 -9.20 -0.73 3.71
C ARG A 42 -9.77 0.03 2.52
N LEU A 43 -9.15 -0.10 1.35
CA LEU A 43 -9.59 0.59 0.13
C LEU A 43 -10.78 -0.08 -0.55
N LEU A 44 -10.75 -1.42 -0.68
CA LEU A 44 -11.67 -2.19 -1.53
C LEU A 44 -12.47 -3.26 -0.78
N GLY A 45 -12.15 -3.52 0.50
CA GLY A 45 -12.80 -4.54 1.32
C GLY A 45 -12.16 -5.94 1.20
N ALA A 46 -12.54 -6.84 2.12
CA ALA A 46 -11.99 -8.20 2.21
C ALA A 46 -12.21 -9.03 0.95
N ARG A 47 -13.39 -8.93 0.33
CA ARG A 47 -13.72 -9.67 -0.89
C ARG A 47 -12.77 -9.36 -2.05
N ALA A 48 -12.34 -8.11 -2.17
CA ALA A 48 -11.41 -7.70 -3.23
C ALA A 48 -10.03 -8.30 -3.00
N TRP A 49 -9.58 -8.42 -1.74
CA TRP A 49 -8.34 -9.12 -1.40
C TRP A 49 -8.40 -10.60 -1.80
N ASP A 50 -9.50 -11.28 -1.52
CA ASP A 50 -9.66 -12.70 -1.88
C ASP A 50 -9.64 -12.90 -3.40
N LEU A 51 -10.36 -12.04 -4.14
CA LEU A 51 -10.35 -12.06 -5.61
C LEU A 51 -8.93 -11.79 -6.16
N LEU A 52 -8.17 -10.91 -5.53
CA LEU A 52 -6.80 -10.61 -5.96
C LEU A 52 -5.84 -11.78 -5.75
N ASN A 53 -5.99 -12.54 -4.67
CA ASN A 53 -5.20 -13.76 -4.48
C ASN A 53 -5.57 -14.82 -5.51
N LEU A 54 -6.86 -15.04 -5.78
CA LEU A 54 -7.30 -15.97 -6.81
C LEU A 54 -6.74 -15.59 -8.20
N LEU A 55 -6.77 -14.31 -8.55
CA LEU A 55 -6.16 -13.81 -9.80
C LEU A 55 -4.63 -13.87 -9.83
N ARG A 56 -3.96 -13.86 -8.67
CA ARG A 56 -2.49 -14.05 -8.58
C ARG A 56 -2.14 -15.51 -8.86
N ASP A 57 -2.91 -16.45 -8.32
CA ASP A 57 -2.70 -17.89 -8.48
C ASP A 57 -2.89 -18.35 -9.93
N GLU A 58 -3.76 -17.70 -10.69
CA GLU A 58 -4.03 -18.03 -12.10
C GLU A 58 -2.98 -17.49 -13.11
N ARG A 59 -2.05 -16.60 -12.71
CA ARG A 59 -1.28 -15.77 -13.66
C ARG A 59 0.07 -16.34 -14.12
N ARG A 60 0.40 -16.11 -15.40
CA ARG A 60 1.73 -16.36 -16.01
C ARG A 60 2.72 -15.19 -15.94
N THR A 61 2.28 -13.93 -15.88
CA THR A 61 3.18 -12.75 -16.00
C THR A 61 3.05 -11.68 -14.91
N GLY A 62 1.94 -11.64 -14.14
CA GLY A 62 1.76 -10.71 -13.01
C GLY A 62 1.59 -9.21 -13.34
N ARG A 63 1.69 -8.79 -14.61
CA ARG A 63 1.73 -7.37 -15.02
C ARG A 63 0.52 -6.55 -14.58
N SER A 64 -0.68 -7.11 -14.71
CA SER A 64 -1.93 -6.43 -14.34
C SER A 64 -2.16 -6.36 -12.83
N ALA A 65 -1.55 -7.24 -12.02
CA ALA A 65 -1.54 -7.11 -10.55
C ALA A 65 -0.69 -5.90 -10.17
N ARG A 66 0.50 -5.82 -10.77
CA ARG A 66 1.41 -4.70 -10.53
C ARG A 66 0.75 -3.35 -10.84
N MET A 67 0.09 -3.22 -12.00
CA MET A 67 -0.62 -2.00 -12.38
C MET A 67 -1.74 -1.64 -11.38
N LEU A 68 -2.48 -2.65 -10.88
CA LEU A 68 -3.49 -2.41 -9.87
C LEU A 68 -2.87 -1.97 -8.54
N TYR A 69 -1.81 -2.62 -8.06
CA TYR A 69 -1.13 -2.24 -6.83
C TYR A 69 -0.51 -0.85 -6.92
N GLU A 70 -0.02 -0.45 -8.10
CA GLU A 70 0.44 0.91 -8.39
C GLU A 70 -0.70 1.94 -8.24
N VAL A 71 -1.88 1.65 -8.80
CA VAL A 71 -3.08 2.50 -8.64
C VAL A 71 -3.52 2.56 -7.18
N LEU A 72 -3.53 1.43 -6.48
CA LEU A 72 -3.90 1.37 -5.05
C LEU A 72 -2.91 2.14 -4.17
N GLY A 73 -1.62 2.11 -4.50
CA GLY A 73 -0.58 2.89 -3.84
C GLY A 73 -0.82 4.39 -3.98
N ASP A 74 -1.09 4.87 -5.20
CA ASP A 74 -1.36 6.29 -5.45
C ASP A 74 -2.62 6.77 -4.69
N VAL A 75 -3.70 5.97 -4.70
CA VAL A 75 -4.92 6.27 -3.93
C VAL A 75 -4.62 6.31 -2.43
N TRP A 76 -3.86 5.34 -1.92
CA TRP A 76 -3.50 5.27 -0.51
C TRP A 76 -2.67 6.47 -0.06
N VAL A 77 -1.68 6.88 -0.86
CA VAL A 77 -0.83 8.04 -0.57
C VAL A 77 -1.66 9.31 -0.48
N VAL A 78 -2.62 9.50 -1.39
CA VAL A 78 -3.53 10.66 -1.35
C VAL A 78 -4.43 10.64 -0.11
N GLN A 79 -5.01 9.49 0.26
CA GLN A 79 -5.86 9.39 1.45
C GLN A 79 -5.12 9.61 2.76
N ARG A 80 -3.82 9.27 2.82
CA ARG A 80 -3.03 9.30 4.06
C ARG A 80 -2.23 10.59 4.23
N ASN A 81 -2.16 11.44 3.20
CA ASN A 81 -1.39 12.68 3.23
C ASN A 81 -2.31 13.90 3.06
N PRO A 82 -2.76 14.53 4.18
CA PRO A 82 -3.60 15.73 4.13
C PRO A 82 -3.01 16.86 3.30
N TYR A 83 -1.68 17.06 3.33
CA TYR A 83 -1.02 18.10 2.56
C TYR A 83 -1.09 17.86 1.04
N LEU A 84 -1.01 16.59 0.62
CA LEU A 84 -1.20 16.24 -0.79
C LEU A 84 -2.66 16.44 -1.19
N GLN A 85 -3.60 16.11 -0.30
CA GLN A 85 -5.01 16.33 -0.55
C GLN A 85 -5.33 17.82 -0.70
N ASP A 86 -4.81 18.66 0.19
CA ASP A 86 -4.96 20.12 0.13
C ASP A 86 -4.34 20.69 -1.17
N ASP A 87 -3.13 20.25 -1.54
CA ASP A 87 -2.48 20.66 -2.78
C ASP A 87 -3.26 20.24 -4.04
N LEU A 88 -3.90 19.05 -4.03
CA LEU A 88 -4.77 18.60 -5.12
C LEU A 88 -6.12 19.33 -5.17
N LEU A 89 -6.59 19.87 -4.03
CA LEU A 89 -7.77 20.72 -3.97
C LEU A 89 -7.45 22.12 -4.53
N ASP A 90 -6.32 22.69 -4.13
CA ASP A 90 -5.86 24.02 -4.55
C ASP A 90 -5.38 24.07 -6.00
N ASN A 91 -4.84 22.96 -6.53
CA ASN A 91 -4.28 22.89 -7.88
C ASN A 91 -5.05 21.91 -8.78
N PRO A 92 -6.13 22.34 -9.46
CA PRO A 92 -6.96 21.46 -10.29
C PRO A 92 -6.20 20.85 -11.48
N LYS A 93 -5.14 21.51 -11.97
CA LYS A 93 -4.28 20.94 -13.03
C LYS A 93 -3.52 19.72 -12.51
N ARG A 94 -2.96 19.79 -11.31
CA ARG A 94 -2.24 18.66 -10.69
C ARG A 94 -3.18 17.50 -10.37
N ARG A 95 -4.39 17.80 -9.90
CA ARG A 95 -5.44 16.77 -9.74
C ARG A 95 -5.78 16.08 -11.06
N LYS A 96 -5.92 16.84 -12.14
CA LYS A 96 -6.16 16.25 -13.47
C LYS A 96 -5.01 15.33 -13.90
N LEU A 97 -3.76 15.76 -13.73
CA LEU A 97 -2.60 14.93 -14.06
C LEU A 97 -2.57 13.61 -13.28
N LEU A 98 -2.91 13.64 -11.99
CA LEU A 98 -3.03 12.43 -11.18
C LEU A 98 -4.11 11.50 -11.74
N VAL A 99 -5.32 12.02 -11.99
CA VAL A 99 -6.44 11.23 -12.53
C VAL A 99 -6.10 10.64 -13.90
N ASP A 100 -5.52 11.43 -14.80
CA ASP A 100 -5.10 10.99 -16.13
C ASP A 100 -4.04 9.88 -16.03
N ALA A 101 -3.08 9.99 -15.11
CA ALA A 101 -2.07 8.96 -14.86
C ALA A 101 -2.69 7.65 -14.31
N LEU A 102 -3.66 7.75 -13.40
CA LEU A 102 -4.38 6.58 -12.87
C LEU A 102 -5.19 5.89 -13.98
N GLN A 103 -5.89 6.66 -14.83
CA GLN A 103 -6.65 6.12 -15.96
C GLN A 103 -5.75 5.41 -16.97
N HIS A 104 -4.60 6.00 -17.30
CA HIS A 104 -3.62 5.40 -18.21
C HIS A 104 -3.06 4.06 -17.68
N ARG A 105 -3.04 3.85 -16.36
CA ARG A 105 -2.64 2.55 -15.76
C ARG A 105 -3.74 1.50 -15.76
N LEU A 106 -4.98 1.85 -16.10
CA LEU A 106 -6.11 0.92 -16.16
C LEU A 106 -6.49 0.50 -17.59
N THR A 107 -5.84 1.07 -18.61
CA THR A 107 -6.14 0.86 -20.04
C THR A 107 -4.92 0.30 -20.75
#